data_AF-A0A2T7QBI1-F1
#
_entry.id   AF-A0A2T7QBI1-F1
#
_cell.length_a   1.000
_cell.length_b   1.000
_cell.length_c   1.000
_cell.angle_alpha   90.00
_cell.angle_beta   90.00
_cell.angle_gamma   90.00
#
_symmetry.space_group_name_H-M   'P 1'
#
loop_
_entity.id
_entity.type
_entity.pdbx_description
1 polymer ?
#
loop_
_entity_poly.entity_id
_entity_poly.type
_entity_poly.pdbx_seq_one_letter_code
_entity_poly.pdbx_strand_id
1 'polypeptide(L)'
;MRKILFSVLLFHAVFISACKKGSDPAPPSPAPDFSINSWEVDGVTNQNDNKGTAVNPDIRLYFPVAIDKASVASAIELPTANYNVNYQNGDSILVIQPKSTLSYLSNYKLTVNNTLKSKGGGKLIFPVEIKLQTRYDTLYKFPLISDSALLDKVQQQTFKYFWDFGHPVSGLARERSNGNNDVVTSGGSGFGIMAIPVAVSRNFITRADGLARMQKIVGFLKHTAVKVKGAFPHWLNGSTGAIIPFSTNDDGADLVETSYLMAGLLTARQYFNGTDADETALRNDINVLWNGVEWDWFRNGGQNVLYWHYSDAKQWIMNLPVQGWNECLITYILAASSATHGIPQSVYANGWASGSSFLNGNAYYSYQLPLGPSLGGPLFFSHYSFLGVNPNGLSDAYANYSTQTTNHSLINYEYCKANPRRWYGYSDSCWGLTASDIQNGYTASSPTNDIGVIAPTAAISSLPYTPVESMKALKFFYYTLGDKIWKDYGFVDAFSLHDLWFANSFLAIDQGTQIIMIENYRSGLLWNLFMSCPEIKAGLQSLGFNAPGL
;
A
#
# COMPACT_ATOMS: atom_id res chain seq x y z
N MET A 1 61.78 44.53 -61.13
CA MET A 1 61.53 45.12 -62.47
C MET A 1 60.47 46.21 -62.34
N ARG A 2 60.74 47.39 -62.94
CA ARG A 2 59.90 48.56 -63.32
C ARG A 2 58.45 48.62 -62.79
N LYS A 3 58.04 49.65 -62.00
CA LYS A 3 57.62 51.04 -62.33
C LYS A 3 56.46 51.14 -63.35
N ILE A 4 55.52 52.09 -63.04
CA ILE A 4 54.57 52.87 -63.90
C ILE A 4 53.14 52.81 -63.28
N LEU A 5 52.32 53.86 -63.10
CA LEU A 5 52.38 55.33 -63.30
C LEU A 5 51.31 56.00 -62.39
N PHE A 6 51.52 57.28 -62.09
CA PHE A 6 50.58 58.22 -61.45
C PHE A 6 49.51 58.72 -62.44
N SER A 7 48.35 59.17 -61.92
CA SER A 7 47.62 60.31 -62.50
C SER A 7 46.86 61.09 -61.41
N VAL A 8 46.98 62.41 -61.49
CA VAL A 8 46.49 63.45 -60.57
C VAL A 8 45.27 64.12 -61.19
N LEU A 9 44.29 64.52 -60.39
CA LEU A 9 43.42 65.66 -60.71
C LEU A 9 42.94 66.39 -59.43
N LEU A 10 43.36 67.66 -59.34
CA LEU A 10 42.94 68.71 -58.41
C LEU A 10 41.45 69.04 -58.60
N PHE A 11 40.73 69.49 -57.56
CA PHE A 11 39.92 70.73 -57.62
C PHE A 11 39.39 71.19 -56.24
N HIS A 12 39.80 72.41 -55.89
CA HIS A 12 39.22 73.49 -55.06
C HIS A 12 38.24 73.21 -53.89
N ALA A 13 38.67 73.72 -52.74
CA ALA A 13 37.91 73.92 -51.51
C ALA A 13 36.92 75.10 -51.61
N VAL A 14 35.70 74.89 -51.12
CA VAL A 14 34.74 75.93 -50.77
C VAL A 14 34.45 75.81 -49.28
N PHE A 15 34.76 76.86 -48.53
CA PHE A 15 34.40 77.01 -47.11
C PHE A 15 32.92 77.38 -47.01
N ILE A 16 32.13 76.53 -46.32
CA ILE A 16 30.78 76.87 -45.84
C ILE A 16 30.79 76.67 -44.33
N SER A 17 30.66 77.76 -43.59
CA SER A 17 30.41 77.75 -42.14
C SER A 17 29.01 77.18 -41.87
N ALA A 18 28.95 76.03 -41.20
CA ALA A 18 27.71 75.46 -40.69
C ALA A 18 27.71 75.48 -39.15
N CYS A 19 26.69 76.10 -38.58
CA CYS A 19 26.42 76.16 -37.15
C CYS A 19 26.38 74.75 -36.53
N LYS A 20 27.11 74.55 -35.42
CA LYS A 20 26.97 73.37 -34.54
C LYS A 20 25.54 73.32 -33.99
N LYS A 21 24.70 72.43 -34.53
CA LYS A 21 23.57 71.87 -33.79
C LYS A 21 24.13 70.90 -32.75
N GLY A 22 23.70 71.04 -31.50
CA GLY A 22 23.99 70.08 -30.45
C GLY A 22 23.58 68.68 -30.91
N SER A 23 24.44 67.70 -30.65
CA SER A 23 24.12 66.29 -30.83
C SER A 23 22.92 65.96 -29.95
N ASP A 24 21.82 65.55 -30.54
CA ASP A 24 20.73 64.89 -29.82
C ASP A 24 21.34 63.74 -28.99
N PRO A 25 20.94 63.56 -27.72
CA PRO A 25 21.41 62.42 -26.94
C PRO A 25 21.04 61.14 -27.69
N ALA A 26 22.00 60.23 -27.84
CA ALA A 26 21.75 58.92 -28.41
C ALA A 26 20.50 58.29 -27.74
N PRO A 27 19.58 57.68 -28.50
CA PRO A 27 18.42 57.02 -27.91
C PRO A 27 18.91 56.07 -26.81
N PRO A 28 18.25 56.03 -25.64
CA PRO A 28 18.67 55.19 -24.53
C PRO A 28 18.80 53.75 -25.03
N SER A 29 19.95 53.12 -24.74
CA SER A 29 20.19 51.72 -25.09
C SER A 29 19.03 50.87 -24.54
N PRO A 30 18.45 49.95 -25.33
CA PRO A 30 17.37 49.10 -24.85
C PRO A 30 17.82 48.39 -23.57
N ALA A 31 16.97 48.41 -22.54
CA ALA A 31 17.33 47.79 -21.28
C ALA A 31 17.63 46.29 -21.50
N PRO A 32 18.66 45.75 -20.84
CA PRO A 32 19.03 44.36 -21.02
C PRO A 32 17.88 43.45 -20.57
N ASP A 33 17.70 42.35 -21.32
CA ASP A 33 16.85 41.25 -20.92
C ASP A 33 17.38 40.61 -19.62
N PHE A 34 16.52 39.90 -18.90
CA PHE A 34 16.83 39.39 -17.56
C PHE A 34 16.26 37.98 -17.33
N SER A 35 16.74 37.32 -16.27
CA SER A 35 16.23 36.04 -15.77
C SER A 35 15.77 36.17 -14.32
N ILE A 36 14.94 35.23 -13.88
CA ILE A 36 14.67 35.03 -12.44
C ILE A 36 15.97 34.52 -11.79
N ASN A 37 16.42 35.14 -10.70
CA ASN A 37 17.60 34.69 -9.95
C ASN A 37 17.28 33.42 -9.15
N SER A 38 16.14 33.43 -8.48
CA SER A 38 15.61 32.31 -7.70
C SER A 38 14.12 32.51 -7.43
N TRP A 39 13.45 31.45 -7.01
CA TRP A 39 12.14 31.54 -6.38
C TRP A 39 12.13 30.79 -5.06
N GLU A 40 11.15 31.10 -4.24
CA GLU A 40 10.91 30.46 -2.95
C GLU A 40 9.43 30.19 -2.78
N VAL A 41 9.09 29.03 -2.22
CA VAL A 41 7.74 28.68 -1.79
C VAL A 41 7.82 28.29 -0.32
N ASP A 42 7.15 29.06 0.55
CA ASP A 42 7.12 28.82 2.00
C ASP A 42 8.52 28.65 2.62
N GLY A 43 9.51 29.46 2.24
CA GLY A 43 10.88 29.34 2.74
C GLY A 43 11.78 28.40 1.94
N VAL A 44 11.24 27.59 1.02
CA VAL A 44 12.01 26.59 0.26
C VAL A 44 12.40 27.12 -1.10
N THR A 45 13.71 27.27 -1.33
CA THR A 45 14.26 27.86 -2.55
C THR A 45 14.40 26.85 -3.70
N ASN A 46 13.99 27.27 -4.91
CA ASN A 46 14.23 26.59 -6.18
C ASN A 46 13.80 25.11 -6.24
N GLN A 47 12.75 24.73 -5.52
CA GLN A 47 12.15 23.41 -5.65
C GLN A 47 11.09 23.41 -6.75
N ASN A 48 11.11 22.39 -7.61
CA ASN A 48 10.25 22.33 -8.79
C ASN A 48 8.82 21.87 -8.48
N ASP A 49 8.65 20.85 -7.62
CA ASP A 49 7.34 20.21 -7.38
C ASP A 49 6.63 20.63 -6.07
N ASN A 50 7.31 21.42 -5.22
CA ASN A 50 6.85 21.97 -3.92
C ASN A 50 5.72 21.16 -3.27
N LYS A 51 6.03 19.94 -2.82
CA LYS A 51 5.06 19.03 -2.19
C LYS A 51 4.88 19.33 -0.71
N GLY A 52 3.63 19.33 -0.25
CA GLY A 52 3.30 19.68 1.14
C GLY A 52 3.25 21.18 1.40
N THR A 53 3.09 21.98 0.35
CA THR A 53 3.00 23.45 0.43
C THR A 53 1.79 23.88 1.27
N ALA A 54 1.88 25.02 1.98
CA ALA A 54 0.73 25.57 2.70
C ALA A 54 -0.44 25.87 1.74
N VAL A 55 -1.65 25.95 2.28
CA VAL A 55 -2.85 26.33 1.50
C VAL A 55 -2.96 27.85 1.28
N ASN A 56 -2.13 28.64 1.92
CA ASN A 56 -1.92 30.07 1.65
C ASN A 56 -0.41 30.30 1.44
N PRO A 57 0.19 29.75 0.37
CA PRO A 57 1.63 29.78 0.19
C PRO A 57 2.16 31.20 0.00
N ASP A 58 3.34 31.44 0.55
CA ASP A 58 4.15 32.63 0.26
C ASP A 58 5.11 32.31 -0.89
N ILE A 59 4.78 32.75 -2.11
CA ILE A 59 5.61 32.50 -3.30
C ILE A 59 6.41 33.76 -3.62
N ARG A 60 7.73 33.69 -3.52
CA ARG A 60 8.63 34.82 -3.77
C ARG A 60 9.42 34.58 -5.05
N LEU A 61 9.44 35.57 -5.92
CA LEU A 61 10.28 35.58 -7.12
C LEU A 61 11.34 36.68 -6.97
N TYR A 62 12.61 36.30 -7.11
CA TYR A 62 13.75 37.20 -6.95
C TYR A 62 14.33 37.54 -8.31
N PHE A 63 14.47 38.84 -8.60
CA PHE A 63 14.96 39.34 -9.87
C PHE A 63 16.23 40.19 -9.67
N PRO A 64 17.14 40.22 -10.66
CA PRO A 64 18.33 41.09 -10.62
C PRO A 64 17.98 42.56 -10.90
N VAL A 65 16.74 42.85 -11.30
CA VAL A 65 16.27 44.17 -11.74
C VAL A 65 14.87 44.44 -11.16
N ALA A 66 14.52 45.72 -11.03
CA ALA A 66 13.16 46.13 -10.67
C ALA A 66 12.16 45.76 -11.79
N ILE A 67 11.00 45.24 -11.43
CA ILE A 67 9.96 44.77 -12.36
C ILE A 67 8.94 45.86 -12.69
N ASP A 68 8.50 45.89 -13.95
CA ASP A 68 7.40 46.76 -14.40
C ASP A 68 6.04 46.18 -13.95
N LYS A 69 5.41 46.86 -12.99
CA LYS A 69 4.12 46.46 -12.40
C LYS A 69 3.00 46.31 -13.42
N ALA A 70 3.03 47.08 -14.51
CA ALA A 70 2.01 47.02 -15.55
C ALA A 70 2.09 45.71 -16.36
N SER A 71 3.27 45.09 -16.44
CA SER A 71 3.50 43.84 -17.15
C SER A 71 3.12 42.59 -16.34
N VAL A 72 2.98 42.70 -15.02
CA VAL A 72 2.80 41.55 -14.11
C VAL A 72 1.50 40.82 -14.36
N ALA A 73 0.39 41.55 -14.55
CA ALA A 73 -0.94 40.94 -14.70
C ALA A 73 -1.05 40.06 -15.96
N SER A 74 -0.33 40.40 -17.04
CA SER A 74 -0.27 39.57 -18.25
C SER A 74 0.79 38.47 -18.18
N ALA A 75 1.75 38.60 -17.27
CA ALA A 75 2.91 37.73 -17.20
C ALA A 75 2.78 36.58 -16.20
N ILE A 76 1.92 36.73 -15.19
CA ILE A 76 1.75 35.75 -14.12
C ILE A 76 0.39 35.07 -14.24
N GLU A 77 0.42 33.74 -14.33
CA GLU A 77 -0.77 32.92 -14.49
C GLU A 77 -0.86 31.88 -13.37
N LEU A 78 -2.04 31.80 -12.74
CA LEU A 78 -2.41 30.75 -11.80
C LEU A 78 -3.82 30.27 -12.19
N PRO A 79 -3.96 29.35 -13.16
CA PRO A 79 -5.24 29.13 -13.84
C PRO A 79 -6.41 28.70 -12.95
N THR A 80 -6.12 28.04 -11.82
CA THR A 80 -7.13 27.48 -10.91
C THR A 80 -7.30 28.25 -9.60
N ALA A 81 -6.67 29.43 -9.47
CA ALA A 81 -6.81 30.28 -8.29
C ALA A 81 -6.50 31.75 -8.60
N ASN A 82 -7.16 32.66 -7.89
CA ASN A 82 -6.80 34.07 -7.95
C ASN A 82 -5.62 34.38 -7.04
N TYR A 83 -4.82 35.39 -7.37
CA TYR A 83 -3.66 35.81 -6.57
C TYR A 83 -3.60 37.33 -6.36
N ASN A 84 -2.92 37.74 -5.30
CA ASN A 84 -2.44 39.08 -5.05
C ASN A 84 -0.93 39.14 -5.28
N VAL A 85 -0.43 40.29 -5.70
CA VAL A 85 1.02 40.53 -5.85
C VAL A 85 1.43 41.71 -4.98
N ASN A 86 2.41 41.49 -4.12
CA ASN A 86 3.10 42.53 -3.36
C ASN A 86 4.53 42.67 -3.90
N TYR A 87 5.11 43.86 -3.73
CA TYR A 87 6.43 44.20 -4.26
C TYR A 87 7.36 44.57 -3.10
N GLN A 88 8.57 44.01 -3.07
CA GLN A 88 9.57 44.26 -2.04
C GLN A 88 10.93 44.58 -2.68
N ASN A 89 11.86 45.10 -1.87
CA ASN A 89 13.24 45.41 -2.27
C ASN A 89 13.34 46.24 -3.56
N GLY A 90 12.63 47.36 -3.62
CA GLY A 90 12.65 48.24 -4.80
C GLY A 90 12.06 47.58 -6.06
N ASP A 91 10.98 46.80 -5.89
CA ASP A 91 10.28 46.05 -6.94
C ASP A 91 11.12 44.93 -7.60
N SER A 92 12.24 44.54 -7.00
CA SER A 92 13.05 43.39 -7.45
C SER A 92 12.61 42.05 -6.85
N ILE A 93 11.66 42.08 -5.92
CA ILE A 93 11.03 40.88 -5.34
C ILE A 93 9.51 40.98 -5.54
N LEU A 94 8.93 39.98 -6.20
CA LEU A 94 7.49 39.80 -6.29
C LEU A 94 7.06 38.74 -5.29
N VAL A 95 6.11 39.08 -4.43
CA VAL A 95 5.49 38.17 -3.47
C VAL A 95 4.07 37.89 -3.96
N ILE A 96 3.81 36.64 -4.31
CA ILE A 96 2.56 36.18 -4.90
C ILE A 96 1.87 35.28 -3.87
N GLN A 97 0.63 35.64 -3.53
CA GLN A 97 -0.16 34.90 -2.56
C GLN A 97 -1.58 34.69 -3.10
N PRO A 98 -2.21 33.53 -2.90
CA PRO A 98 -3.60 33.34 -3.31
C PRO A 98 -4.55 34.34 -2.64
N LYS A 99 -5.57 34.81 -3.37
CA LYS A 99 -6.63 35.68 -2.80
C LYS A 99 -7.54 34.94 -1.83
N SER A 100 -7.67 33.63 -2.01
CA SER A 100 -8.45 32.72 -1.19
C SER A 100 -7.62 31.48 -0.91
N THR A 101 -7.88 30.85 0.22
CA THR A 101 -7.22 29.61 0.61
C THR A 101 -7.39 28.53 -0.46
N LEU A 102 -6.26 27.94 -0.86
CA LEU A 102 -6.20 26.85 -1.80
C LEU A 102 -6.79 25.58 -1.18
N SER A 103 -7.31 24.69 -2.02
CA SER A 103 -7.76 23.38 -1.59
C SER A 103 -6.58 22.56 -1.08
N TYR A 104 -6.79 21.78 -0.02
CA TYR A 104 -5.83 20.77 0.46
C TYR A 104 -5.67 19.65 -0.58
N LEU A 105 -4.52 18.97 -0.55
CA LEU A 105 -4.20 17.83 -1.43
C LEU A 105 -4.54 18.12 -2.89
N SER A 106 -4.10 19.26 -3.40
CA SER A 106 -4.42 19.75 -4.73
C SER A 106 -3.16 20.28 -5.42
N ASN A 107 -3.07 20.02 -6.73
CA ASN A 107 -1.99 20.51 -7.56
C ASN A 107 -2.35 21.88 -8.16
N TYR A 108 -1.41 22.81 -8.06
CA TYR A 108 -1.48 24.14 -8.68
C TYR A 108 -0.23 24.38 -9.49
N LYS A 109 -0.36 25.29 -10.44
CA LYS A 109 0.73 25.69 -11.32
C LYS A 109 0.76 27.21 -11.46
N LEU A 110 1.85 27.81 -11.01
CA LEU A 110 2.16 29.21 -11.25
C LEU A 110 3.12 29.30 -12.44
N THR A 111 2.72 30.03 -13.47
CA THR A 111 3.56 30.29 -14.64
C THR A 111 3.98 31.75 -14.65
N VAL A 112 5.26 32.01 -14.92
CA VAL A 112 5.79 33.34 -15.23
C VAL A 112 6.26 33.32 -16.67
N ASN A 113 5.58 34.05 -17.55
CA ASN A 113 5.83 34.04 -18.99
C ASN A 113 6.73 35.21 -19.44
N ASN A 114 7.14 35.19 -20.72
CA ASN A 114 8.06 36.17 -21.31
C ASN A 114 7.47 37.57 -21.55
N THR A 115 6.20 37.81 -21.20
CA THR A 115 5.60 39.15 -21.23
C THR A 115 6.03 39.99 -20.03
N LEU A 116 6.64 39.39 -19.00
CA LEU A 116 7.20 40.10 -17.86
C LEU A 116 8.34 41.03 -18.30
N LYS A 117 8.27 42.29 -17.90
CA LYS A 117 9.28 43.30 -18.22
C LYS A 117 9.96 43.84 -16.97
N SER A 118 11.22 44.23 -17.12
CA SER A 118 11.88 45.09 -16.15
C SER A 118 11.35 46.52 -16.27
N LYS A 119 11.53 47.35 -15.25
CA LYS A 119 11.19 48.78 -15.29
C LYS A 119 11.92 49.54 -16.41
N GLY A 120 13.06 49.02 -16.87
CA GLY A 120 13.79 49.53 -18.03
C GLY A 120 13.27 49.05 -19.39
N GLY A 121 12.36 48.07 -19.43
CA GLY A 121 11.75 47.54 -20.64
C GLY A 121 12.37 46.27 -21.21
N GLY A 122 13.41 45.72 -20.58
CA GLY A 122 13.99 44.41 -20.93
C GLY A 122 13.00 43.29 -20.61
N LYS A 123 13.08 42.16 -21.32
CA LYS A 123 12.12 41.05 -21.21
C LYS A 123 12.69 39.89 -20.39
N LEU A 124 11.80 39.09 -19.79
CA LEU A 124 12.18 37.81 -19.19
C LEU A 124 12.59 36.82 -20.28
N ILE A 125 13.81 36.30 -20.20
CA ILE A 125 14.38 35.40 -21.22
C ILE A 125 13.80 33.99 -21.10
N PHE A 126 13.72 33.47 -19.88
CA PHE A 126 13.29 32.10 -19.61
C PHE A 126 12.02 32.11 -18.75
N PRO A 127 10.87 31.71 -19.32
CA PRO A 127 9.68 31.43 -18.55
C PRO A 127 9.94 30.39 -17.45
N VAL A 128 9.24 30.52 -16.33
CA VAL A 128 9.34 29.58 -15.21
C VAL A 128 7.97 28.99 -14.91
N GLU A 129 7.95 27.68 -14.66
CA GLU A 129 6.81 26.95 -14.14
C GLU A 129 7.12 26.51 -12.71
N ILE A 130 6.33 26.97 -11.74
CA ILE A 130 6.42 26.57 -10.33
C ILE A 130 5.21 25.71 -10.01
N LYS A 131 5.41 24.42 -9.77
CA LYS A 131 4.35 23.50 -9.36
C LYS A 131 4.22 23.52 -7.86
N LEU A 132 3.00 23.50 -7.38
CA LEU A 132 2.66 23.45 -5.96
C LEU A 132 1.74 22.26 -5.73
N GLN A 133 2.05 21.43 -4.75
CA GLN A 133 1.13 20.42 -4.25
C GLN A 133 0.84 20.74 -2.79
N THR A 134 -0.40 21.16 -2.52
CA THR A 134 -0.80 21.59 -1.18
C THR A 134 -0.83 20.42 -0.20
N ARG A 135 -0.56 20.74 1.07
CA ARG A 135 -0.54 19.76 2.15
C ARG A 135 -1.91 19.11 2.40
N TYR A 136 -1.95 18.06 3.21
CA TYR A 136 -3.21 17.56 3.76
C TYR A 136 -3.73 18.50 4.86
N ASP A 137 -5.03 18.45 5.06
CA ASP A 137 -5.66 19.12 6.19
C ASP A 137 -5.37 18.34 7.47
N THR A 138 -4.88 19.04 8.49
CA THR A 138 -4.55 18.44 9.79
C THR A 138 -5.75 18.36 10.73
N LEU A 139 -6.86 19.03 10.40
CA LEU A 139 -8.09 18.97 11.18
C LEU A 139 -8.75 17.60 11.06
N TYR A 140 -9.32 17.14 12.18
CA TYR A 140 -10.00 15.85 12.23
C TYR A 140 -11.29 15.86 11.39
N LYS A 141 -11.44 14.83 10.56
CA LYS A 141 -12.59 14.60 9.68
C LYS A 141 -13.78 13.98 10.40
N PHE A 142 -13.53 13.36 11.55
CA PHE A 142 -14.55 12.71 12.37
C PHE A 142 -14.37 13.09 13.85
N PRO A 143 -15.45 13.04 14.66
CA PRO A 143 -15.36 13.26 16.10
C PRO A 143 -14.43 12.26 16.77
N LEU A 144 -13.65 12.74 17.75
CA LEU A 144 -12.76 11.89 18.54
C LEU A 144 -13.58 10.89 19.37
N ILE A 145 -13.23 9.61 19.24
CA ILE A 145 -13.77 8.51 20.03
C ILE A 145 -12.62 7.77 20.73
N SER A 146 -12.93 6.97 21.75
CA SER A 146 -11.92 6.17 22.45
C SER A 146 -11.26 5.17 21.51
N ASP A 147 -10.03 4.74 21.83
CA ASP A 147 -9.29 3.77 21.02
C ASP A 147 -10.07 2.46 20.85
N SER A 148 -10.72 1.98 21.92
CA SER A 148 -11.60 0.80 21.82
C SER A 148 -12.76 1.02 20.85
N ALA A 149 -13.43 2.17 20.90
CA ALA A 149 -14.53 2.48 19.99
C ALA A 149 -14.06 2.67 18.54
N LEU A 150 -12.85 3.19 18.34
CA LEU A 150 -12.22 3.27 17.03
C LEU A 150 -11.95 1.88 16.45
N LEU A 151 -11.38 0.97 17.26
CA LEU A 151 -11.15 -0.41 16.85
C LEU A 151 -12.47 -1.12 16.51
N ASP A 152 -13.53 -0.96 17.31
CA ASP A 152 -14.87 -1.49 17.00
C ASP A 152 -15.39 -0.94 15.66
N LYS A 153 -15.23 0.37 15.43
CA LYS A 153 -15.66 1.01 14.17
C LYS A 153 -14.91 0.48 12.96
N VAL A 154 -13.60 0.28 13.09
CA VAL A 154 -12.76 -0.31 12.03
C VAL A 154 -13.23 -1.72 11.72
N GLN A 155 -13.32 -2.58 12.74
CA GLN A 155 -13.77 -3.96 12.55
C GLN A 155 -15.18 -4.02 11.94
N GLN A 156 -16.13 -3.23 12.45
CA GLN A 156 -17.52 -3.26 11.99
C GLN A 156 -17.68 -2.78 10.54
N GLN A 157 -17.03 -1.67 10.16
CA GLN A 157 -17.14 -1.16 8.79
C GLN A 157 -16.39 -2.07 7.81
N THR A 158 -15.21 -2.56 8.16
CA THR A 158 -14.44 -3.47 7.29
C THR A 158 -15.16 -4.81 7.12
N PHE A 159 -15.89 -5.29 8.14
CA PHE A 159 -16.69 -6.52 8.06
C PHE A 159 -17.76 -6.48 6.96
N LYS A 160 -18.26 -5.29 6.59
CA LYS A 160 -19.22 -5.14 5.48
C LYS A 160 -18.67 -5.66 4.14
N TYR A 161 -17.35 -5.66 3.94
CA TYR A 161 -16.73 -6.25 2.76
C TYR A 161 -17.07 -7.74 2.60
N PHE A 162 -17.03 -8.48 3.72
CA PHE A 162 -17.30 -9.92 3.74
C PHE A 162 -18.77 -10.23 3.95
N TRP A 163 -19.50 -9.34 4.62
CA TRP A 163 -20.89 -9.54 4.97
C TRP A 163 -21.86 -9.05 3.90
N ASP A 164 -21.88 -7.73 3.66
CA ASP A 164 -22.80 -7.06 2.74
C ASP A 164 -22.34 -7.27 1.28
N PHE A 165 -21.03 -7.17 1.04
CA PHE A 165 -20.42 -7.32 -0.27
C PHE A 165 -19.98 -8.76 -0.59
N GLY A 166 -20.17 -9.70 0.34
CA GLY A 166 -19.97 -11.13 0.11
C GLY A 166 -20.84 -11.65 -1.03
N HIS A 167 -20.35 -12.66 -1.75
CA HIS A 167 -21.03 -13.15 -2.94
C HIS A 167 -22.43 -13.73 -2.60
N PRO A 168 -23.50 -13.35 -3.32
CA PRO A 168 -24.87 -13.69 -2.91
C PRO A 168 -25.21 -15.17 -3.05
N VAL A 169 -24.48 -15.96 -3.84
CA VAL A 169 -24.72 -17.41 -4.00
C VAL A 169 -23.84 -18.22 -3.06
N SER A 170 -22.52 -18.13 -3.20
CA SER A 170 -21.56 -18.85 -2.35
C SER A 170 -21.38 -18.30 -0.93
N GLY A 171 -21.65 -17.01 -0.69
CA GLY A 171 -21.27 -16.33 0.56
C GLY A 171 -19.76 -16.06 0.70
N LEU A 172 -18.94 -16.47 -0.27
CA LEU A 172 -17.48 -16.27 -0.29
C LEU A 172 -17.10 -14.80 -0.54
N ALA A 173 -15.86 -14.46 -0.19
CA ALA A 173 -15.31 -13.12 -0.38
C ALA A 173 -14.98 -12.89 -1.86
N ARG A 174 -15.44 -11.76 -2.41
CA ARG A 174 -14.99 -11.30 -3.72
C ARG A 174 -13.53 -10.88 -3.64
N GLU A 175 -12.77 -11.11 -4.71
CA GLU A 175 -11.35 -10.72 -4.80
C GLU A 175 -11.17 -9.23 -4.50
N ARG A 176 -11.95 -8.40 -5.21
CA ARG A 176 -11.85 -6.94 -5.12
C ARG A 176 -13.18 -6.25 -5.37
N SER A 177 -13.31 -5.01 -4.90
CA SER A 177 -14.55 -4.22 -5.01
C SER A 177 -14.79 -3.54 -6.36
N ASN A 178 -13.76 -3.39 -7.19
CA ASN A 178 -13.81 -2.69 -8.49
C ASN A 178 -13.56 -3.63 -9.68
N GLY A 179 -13.83 -4.94 -9.49
CA GLY A 179 -13.61 -5.98 -10.50
C GLY A 179 -14.90 -6.70 -10.91
N ASN A 180 -14.74 -7.89 -11.47
CA ASN A 180 -15.88 -8.78 -11.74
C ASN A 180 -16.42 -9.34 -10.42
N ASN A 181 -17.68 -9.02 -10.12
CA ASN A 181 -18.36 -9.41 -8.88
C ASN A 181 -18.62 -10.92 -8.74
N ASP A 182 -18.47 -11.71 -9.81
CA ASP A 182 -18.55 -13.18 -9.75
C ASP A 182 -17.19 -13.83 -9.44
N VAL A 183 -16.09 -13.09 -9.36
CA VAL A 183 -14.77 -13.65 -8.97
C VAL A 183 -14.66 -13.64 -7.44
N VAL A 184 -14.57 -14.82 -6.85
CA VAL A 184 -14.28 -15.01 -5.42
C VAL A 184 -12.91 -15.66 -5.22
N THR A 185 -12.21 -15.26 -4.17
CA THR A 185 -10.88 -15.77 -3.80
C THR A 185 -10.98 -16.79 -2.68
N SER A 186 -10.27 -17.92 -2.77
CA SER A 186 -10.29 -18.93 -1.72
C SER A 186 -9.54 -18.46 -0.47
N GLY A 187 -8.33 -17.92 -0.57
CA GLY A 187 -7.56 -17.46 0.59
C GLY A 187 -8.17 -16.24 1.25
N GLY A 188 -8.58 -15.24 0.47
CA GLY A 188 -9.32 -14.07 1.00
C GLY A 188 -10.66 -14.45 1.63
N SER A 189 -11.30 -15.53 1.17
CA SER A 189 -12.48 -16.09 1.85
C SER A 189 -12.14 -16.77 3.16
N GLY A 190 -10.97 -17.39 3.30
CA GLY A 190 -10.44 -17.86 4.58
C GLY A 190 -10.41 -16.74 5.62
N PHE A 191 -9.92 -15.55 5.24
CA PHE A 191 -9.90 -14.40 6.13
C PHE A 191 -11.32 -13.90 6.45
N GLY A 192 -12.20 -13.84 5.44
CA GLY A 192 -13.61 -13.51 5.64
C GLY A 192 -14.34 -14.46 6.60
N ILE A 193 -14.03 -15.76 6.55
CA ILE A 193 -14.54 -16.78 7.47
C ILE A 193 -14.06 -16.50 8.89
N MET A 194 -12.78 -16.17 9.09
CA MET A 194 -12.26 -15.79 10.42
C MET A 194 -12.90 -14.51 10.97
N ALA A 195 -13.33 -13.59 10.10
CA ALA A 195 -14.03 -12.38 10.51
C ALA A 195 -15.45 -12.64 11.06
N ILE A 196 -16.10 -13.77 10.73
CA ILE A 196 -17.45 -14.11 11.22
C ILE A 196 -17.47 -14.34 12.75
N PRO A 197 -16.59 -15.18 13.35
CA PRO A 197 -16.46 -15.28 14.81
C PRO A 197 -16.21 -13.94 15.50
N VAL A 198 -15.43 -13.04 14.89
CA VAL A 198 -15.21 -11.68 15.40
C VAL A 198 -16.52 -10.91 15.43
N ALA A 199 -17.25 -10.88 14.32
CA ALA A 199 -18.49 -10.15 14.19
C ALA A 199 -19.58 -10.65 15.14
N VAL A 200 -19.67 -11.97 15.37
CA VAL A 200 -20.58 -12.54 16.38
C VAL A 200 -20.14 -12.12 17.79
N SER A 201 -18.85 -12.25 18.11
CA SER A 201 -18.33 -11.95 19.46
C SER A 201 -18.38 -10.46 19.82
N ARG A 202 -18.38 -9.59 18.81
CA ARG A 202 -18.55 -8.13 18.93
C ARG A 202 -20.00 -7.67 18.76
N ASN A 203 -20.95 -8.58 18.60
CA ASN A 203 -22.37 -8.30 18.40
C ASN A 203 -22.67 -7.43 17.16
N PHE A 204 -21.87 -7.55 16.10
CA PHE A 204 -22.18 -6.93 14.80
C PHE A 204 -23.26 -7.71 14.05
N ILE A 205 -23.30 -9.03 14.28
CA ILE A 205 -24.32 -9.95 13.78
C ILE A 205 -24.70 -10.94 14.90
N THR A 206 -25.83 -11.62 14.75
CA THR A 206 -26.18 -12.69 15.69
C THR A 206 -25.39 -13.97 15.39
N ARG A 207 -25.25 -14.85 16.38
CA ARG A 207 -24.64 -16.18 16.19
C ARG A 207 -25.40 -17.01 15.15
N ALA A 208 -26.74 -16.92 15.15
CA ALA A 208 -27.59 -17.63 14.20
C ALA A 208 -27.34 -17.15 12.76
N ASP A 209 -27.22 -15.84 12.53
CA ASP A 209 -26.85 -15.29 11.21
C ASP A 209 -25.46 -15.75 10.79
N GLY A 210 -24.50 -15.72 11.73
CA GLY A 210 -23.14 -16.22 11.50
C GLY A 210 -23.12 -17.69 11.10
N LEU A 211 -23.89 -18.53 11.79
CA LEU A 211 -24.03 -19.96 11.49
C LEU A 211 -24.64 -20.18 10.10
N ALA A 212 -25.73 -19.48 9.78
CA ALA A 212 -26.38 -19.58 8.47
C ALA A 212 -25.44 -19.16 7.33
N ARG A 213 -24.64 -18.09 7.51
CA ARG A 213 -23.61 -17.70 6.54
C ARG A 213 -22.54 -18.79 6.40
N MET A 214 -22.07 -19.36 7.50
CA MET A 214 -21.07 -20.42 7.47
C MET A 214 -21.56 -21.68 6.77
N GLN A 215 -22.79 -22.12 7.04
CA GLN A 215 -23.39 -23.27 6.35
C GLN A 215 -23.54 -23.02 4.85
N LYS A 216 -23.87 -21.80 4.42
CA LYS A 216 -23.89 -21.41 3.00
C LYS A 216 -22.51 -21.52 2.36
N ILE A 217 -21.48 -20.96 3.00
CA ILE A 217 -20.10 -21.01 2.53
C ILE A 217 -19.60 -22.46 2.42
N VAL A 218 -19.73 -23.23 3.49
CA VAL A 218 -19.26 -24.62 3.55
C VAL A 218 -20.04 -25.50 2.59
N GLY A 219 -21.35 -25.31 2.47
CA GLY A 219 -22.20 -26.00 1.50
C GLY A 219 -21.73 -25.75 0.06
N PHE A 220 -21.43 -24.50 -0.30
CA PHE A 220 -20.89 -24.17 -1.62
C PHE A 220 -19.51 -24.82 -1.85
N LEU A 221 -18.59 -24.71 -0.90
CA LEU A 221 -17.24 -25.29 -1.01
C LEU A 221 -17.28 -26.82 -1.13
N LYS A 222 -18.19 -27.47 -0.40
CA LYS A 222 -18.35 -28.92 -0.40
C LYS A 222 -19.00 -29.42 -1.68
N HIS A 223 -20.10 -28.82 -2.11
CA HIS A 223 -20.98 -29.37 -3.15
C HIS A 223 -20.84 -28.71 -4.53
N THR A 224 -20.33 -27.49 -4.61
CA THR A 224 -20.35 -26.68 -5.85
C THR A 224 -18.96 -26.33 -6.34
N ALA A 225 -18.06 -25.91 -5.45
CA ALA A 225 -16.72 -25.51 -5.82
C ALA A 225 -15.90 -26.67 -6.39
N VAL A 226 -15.28 -26.45 -7.55
CA VAL A 226 -14.30 -27.36 -8.13
C VAL A 226 -13.08 -27.43 -7.24
N LYS A 227 -12.58 -28.65 -7.04
CA LYS A 227 -11.38 -28.97 -6.28
C LYS A 227 -10.47 -29.83 -7.14
N VAL A 228 -9.17 -29.62 -7.07
CA VAL A 228 -8.15 -30.46 -7.72
C VAL A 228 -7.33 -31.07 -6.60
N LYS A 229 -7.35 -32.40 -6.47
CA LYS A 229 -6.65 -33.13 -5.38
C LYS A 229 -7.07 -32.62 -3.99
N GLY A 230 -8.37 -32.34 -3.85
CA GLY A 230 -8.97 -31.77 -2.65
C GLY A 230 -8.66 -30.30 -2.37
N ALA A 231 -7.63 -29.73 -3.00
CA ALA A 231 -7.28 -28.32 -2.89
C ALA A 231 -8.16 -27.44 -3.81
N PHE A 232 -8.28 -26.17 -3.43
CA PHE A 232 -9.06 -25.17 -4.14
C PHE A 232 -8.16 -24.34 -5.07
N PRO A 233 -8.70 -23.81 -6.19
CA PRO A 233 -7.99 -22.83 -6.98
C PRO A 233 -7.90 -21.49 -6.24
N HIS A 234 -7.02 -20.61 -6.71
CA HIS A 234 -6.92 -19.22 -6.24
C HIS A 234 -8.26 -18.49 -6.42
N TRP A 235 -8.80 -18.49 -7.65
CA TRP A 235 -10.09 -17.88 -7.99
C TRP A 235 -11.13 -18.91 -8.42
N LEU A 236 -12.35 -18.67 -7.95
CA LEU A 236 -13.56 -19.41 -8.31
C LEU A 236 -14.59 -18.42 -8.87
N ASN A 237 -15.46 -18.92 -9.74
CA ASN A 237 -16.73 -18.26 -10.01
C ASN A 237 -17.66 -18.46 -8.81
N GLY A 238 -18.06 -17.38 -8.13
CA GLY A 238 -18.88 -17.43 -6.91
C GLY A 238 -20.31 -17.94 -7.13
N SER A 239 -20.79 -17.98 -8.38
CA SER A 239 -22.11 -18.49 -8.74
C SER A 239 -22.07 -19.98 -9.10
N THR A 240 -21.03 -20.42 -9.84
CA THR A 240 -20.98 -21.78 -10.40
C THR A 240 -19.97 -22.71 -9.73
N GLY A 241 -19.02 -22.17 -8.97
CA GLY A 241 -17.92 -22.94 -8.39
C GLY A 241 -16.83 -23.35 -9.38
N ALA A 242 -16.91 -22.91 -10.64
CA ALA A 242 -15.89 -23.21 -11.64
C ALA A 242 -14.57 -22.48 -11.35
N ILE A 243 -13.44 -23.10 -11.73
CA ILE A 243 -12.12 -22.46 -11.66
C ILE A 243 -12.12 -21.24 -12.59
N ILE A 244 -11.63 -20.11 -12.08
CA ILE A 244 -11.24 -18.95 -12.90
C ILE A 244 -9.72 -18.93 -12.88
N PRO A 245 -9.03 -19.15 -14.03
CA PRO A 245 -7.57 -19.13 -14.06
C PRO A 245 -7.02 -17.78 -13.59
N PHE A 246 -6.07 -17.82 -12.65
CA PHE A 246 -5.38 -16.61 -12.18
C PHE A 246 -4.36 -16.13 -13.22
N SER A 247 -3.76 -17.06 -13.96
CA SER A 247 -2.88 -16.80 -15.10
C SER A 247 -3.04 -17.88 -16.17
N THR A 248 -2.32 -17.75 -17.28
CA THR A 248 -2.34 -18.76 -18.35
C THR A 248 -1.98 -20.16 -17.86
N ASN A 249 -1.09 -20.31 -16.87
CA ASN A 249 -0.62 -21.61 -16.38
C ASN A 249 -1.18 -21.99 -14.99
N ASP A 250 -1.95 -21.10 -14.38
CA ASP A 250 -2.56 -21.30 -13.07
C ASP A 250 -4.08 -21.43 -13.21
N ASP A 251 -4.49 -22.65 -13.56
CA ASP A 251 -5.89 -23.06 -13.80
C ASP A 251 -6.27 -24.32 -12.99
N GLY A 252 -5.57 -24.56 -11.89
CA GLY A 252 -5.72 -25.76 -11.07
C GLY A 252 -5.81 -25.43 -9.59
N ALA A 253 -5.28 -26.31 -8.75
CA ALA A 253 -5.16 -26.07 -7.31
C ALA A 253 -4.06 -25.04 -7.01
N ASP A 254 -4.35 -24.16 -6.06
CA ASP A 254 -3.41 -23.31 -5.34
C ASP A 254 -3.38 -23.76 -3.88
N LEU A 255 -2.27 -24.38 -3.46
CA LEU A 255 -2.12 -24.94 -2.12
C LEU A 255 -1.97 -23.86 -1.05
N VAL A 256 -1.40 -22.70 -1.38
CA VAL A 256 -1.21 -21.60 -0.44
C VAL A 256 -2.55 -20.94 -0.16
N GLU A 257 -3.36 -20.65 -1.17
CA GLU A 257 -4.71 -20.11 -0.97
C GLU A 257 -5.62 -21.12 -0.25
N THR A 258 -5.48 -22.42 -0.57
CA THR A 258 -6.15 -23.49 0.18
C THR A 258 -5.77 -23.48 1.65
N SER A 259 -4.51 -23.19 1.99
CA SER A 259 -4.04 -23.14 3.37
C SER A 259 -4.72 -22.01 4.16
N TYR A 260 -4.87 -20.82 3.56
CA TYR A 260 -5.58 -19.70 4.17
C TYR A 260 -7.06 -20.01 4.36
N LEU A 261 -7.70 -20.63 3.36
CA LEU A 261 -9.09 -21.07 3.45
C LEU A 261 -9.28 -22.07 4.60
N MET A 262 -8.41 -23.09 4.68
CA MET A 262 -8.48 -24.12 5.71
C MET A 262 -8.22 -23.56 7.12
N ALA A 263 -7.29 -22.60 7.26
CA ALA A 263 -7.09 -21.90 8.52
C ALA A 263 -8.38 -21.21 9.00
N GLY A 264 -9.11 -20.55 8.08
CA GLY A 264 -10.42 -19.97 8.39
C GLY A 264 -11.47 -21.00 8.76
N LEU A 265 -11.61 -22.06 7.98
CA LEU A 265 -12.59 -23.12 8.23
C LEU A 265 -12.36 -23.82 9.58
N LEU A 266 -11.12 -24.18 9.91
CA LEU A 266 -10.78 -24.78 11.19
C LEU A 266 -11.06 -23.82 12.36
N THR A 267 -10.76 -22.53 12.19
CA THR A 267 -11.11 -21.51 13.19
C THR A 267 -12.62 -21.44 13.43
N ALA A 268 -13.43 -21.41 12.36
CA ALA A 268 -14.88 -21.42 12.47
C ALA A 268 -15.42 -22.72 13.10
N ARG A 269 -14.82 -23.88 12.78
CA ARG A 269 -15.17 -25.17 13.39
C ARG A 269 -15.03 -25.14 14.91
N GLN A 270 -13.97 -24.52 15.42
CA GLN A 270 -13.75 -24.40 16.87
C GLN A 270 -14.70 -23.39 17.52
N TYR A 271 -15.17 -22.38 16.79
CA TYR A 271 -16.10 -21.37 17.30
C TYR A 271 -17.55 -21.86 17.35
N PHE A 272 -18.01 -22.54 16.31
CA PHE A 272 -19.34 -23.15 16.22
C PHE A 272 -19.33 -24.53 16.86
N ASN A 273 -19.17 -24.55 18.19
CA ASN A 273 -18.99 -25.74 19.03
C ASN A 273 -20.24 -26.14 19.85
N GLY A 274 -21.40 -25.59 19.53
CA GLY A 274 -22.69 -25.95 20.12
C GLY A 274 -23.06 -27.42 19.89
N THR A 275 -23.87 -27.97 20.78
CA THR A 275 -24.33 -29.37 20.72
C THR A 275 -25.55 -29.55 19.82
N ASP A 276 -26.10 -28.48 19.26
CA ASP A 276 -27.23 -28.55 18.34
C ASP A 276 -26.82 -29.20 17.00
N ALA A 277 -27.84 -29.68 16.27
CA ALA A 277 -27.64 -30.44 15.04
C ALA A 277 -27.00 -29.59 13.93
N ASP A 278 -27.29 -28.29 13.87
CA ASP A 278 -26.86 -27.39 12.80
C ASP A 278 -25.37 -27.04 12.92
N GLU A 279 -24.90 -26.71 14.13
CA GLU A 279 -23.47 -26.52 14.40
C GLU A 279 -22.70 -27.84 14.29
N THR A 280 -23.30 -28.96 14.72
CA THR A 280 -22.70 -30.29 14.54
C THR A 280 -22.52 -30.65 13.07
N ALA A 281 -23.53 -30.40 12.24
CA ALA A 281 -23.46 -30.61 10.79
C ALA A 281 -22.39 -29.72 10.14
N LEU A 282 -22.32 -28.43 10.51
CA LEU A 282 -21.28 -27.53 10.04
C LEU A 282 -19.87 -28.07 10.35
N ARG A 283 -19.62 -28.50 11.59
CA ARG A 283 -18.31 -29.04 11.97
C ARG A 283 -17.95 -30.30 11.18
N ASN A 284 -18.91 -31.19 10.97
CA ASN A 284 -18.70 -32.40 10.17
C ASN A 284 -18.38 -32.08 8.71
N ASP A 285 -19.06 -31.10 8.12
CA ASP A 285 -18.82 -30.69 6.74
C ASP A 285 -17.46 -30.01 6.56
N ILE A 286 -17.02 -29.23 7.55
CA ILE A 286 -15.65 -28.69 7.59
C ILE A 286 -14.63 -29.83 7.68
N ASN A 287 -14.87 -30.85 8.50
CA ASN A 287 -13.99 -32.00 8.60
C ASN A 287 -13.88 -32.76 7.28
N VAL A 288 -14.98 -32.88 6.51
CA VAL A 288 -14.95 -33.48 5.17
C VAL A 288 -14.04 -32.69 4.22
N LEU A 289 -14.15 -31.35 4.22
CA LEU A 289 -13.29 -30.49 3.40
C LEU A 289 -11.81 -30.60 3.81
N TRP A 290 -11.53 -30.48 5.11
CA TRP A 290 -10.18 -30.58 5.68
C TRP A 290 -9.50 -31.90 5.35
N ASN A 291 -10.18 -33.02 5.63
CA ASN A 291 -9.62 -34.37 5.41
C ASN A 291 -9.48 -34.71 3.93
N GLY A 292 -10.17 -33.99 3.05
CA GLY A 292 -10.11 -34.20 1.61
C GLY A 292 -8.91 -33.55 0.91
N VAL A 293 -8.21 -32.61 1.54
CA VAL A 293 -7.04 -31.96 0.92
C VAL A 293 -5.86 -32.92 0.89
N GLU A 294 -5.39 -33.25 -0.32
CA GLU A 294 -4.27 -34.18 -0.53
C GLU A 294 -2.91 -33.48 -0.40
N TRP A 295 -2.53 -32.96 0.78
CA TRP A 295 -1.28 -32.18 0.93
C TRP A 295 -0.02 -32.92 0.47
N ASP A 296 0.04 -34.23 0.68
CA ASP A 296 1.14 -35.08 0.25
C ASP A 296 1.27 -35.20 -1.28
N TRP A 297 0.17 -35.04 -2.03
CA TRP A 297 0.20 -34.97 -3.50
C TRP A 297 1.09 -33.82 -4.00
N PHE A 298 1.05 -32.69 -3.30
CA PHE A 298 1.79 -31.48 -3.65
C PHE A 298 3.29 -31.59 -3.43
N ARG A 299 3.79 -32.77 -3.06
CA ARG A 299 5.22 -33.10 -3.05
C ARG A 299 5.76 -33.54 -4.41
N ASN A 300 4.94 -33.52 -5.47
CA ASN A 300 5.34 -33.89 -6.84
C ASN A 300 6.21 -35.16 -6.89
N GLY A 301 5.60 -36.31 -6.61
CA GLY A 301 6.32 -37.59 -6.57
C GLY A 301 7.09 -37.83 -5.27
N GLY A 302 6.66 -37.22 -4.16
CA GLY A 302 7.22 -37.49 -2.83
C GLY A 302 8.49 -36.74 -2.49
N GLN A 303 8.81 -35.65 -3.21
CA GLN A 303 9.95 -34.78 -2.89
C GLN A 303 9.82 -34.19 -1.48
N ASN A 304 10.93 -33.68 -0.96
CA ASN A 304 10.99 -33.02 0.34
C ASN A 304 10.70 -31.51 0.23
N VAL A 305 9.66 -31.15 -0.51
CA VAL A 305 9.18 -29.77 -0.68
C VAL A 305 7.70 -29.81 -1.08
N LEU A 306 6.93 -28.78 -0.74
CA LEU A 306 5.59 -28.57 -1.29
C LEU A 306 5.65 -27.67 -2.52
N TYR A 307 4.86 -27.98 -3.53
CA TYR A 307 4.65 -27.13 -4.70
C TYR A 307 3.38 -26.31 -4.53
N TRP A 308 3.45 -25.06 -4.96
CA TRP A 308 2.36 -24.11 -4.81
C TRP A 308 1.15 -24.51 -5.66
N HIS A 309 1.38 -24.94 -6.90
CA HIS A 309 0.31 -25.17 -7.87
C HIS A 309 0.35 -26.58 -8.46
N TYR A 310 -0.82 -27.09 -8.82
CA TYR A 310 -0.98 -28.28 -9.64
C TYR A 310 -2.24 -28.17 -10.52
N SER A 311 -2.11 -28.43 -11.81
CA SER A 311 -3.23 -28.45 -12.77
C SER A 311 -3.44 -29.85 -13.34
N ASP A 312 -4.68 -30.32 -13.46
CA ASP A 312 -4.92 -31.62 -14.13
C ASP A 312 -4.56 -31.56 -15.62
N ALA A 313 -4.76 -30.40 -16.26
CA ALA A 313 -4.48 -30.21 -17.69
C ALA A 313 -2.99 -29.96 -17.97
N LYS A 314 -2.30 -29.28 -17.05
CA LYS A 314 -0.91 -28.81 -17.26
C LYS A 314 0.11 -29.38 -16.27
N GLN A 315 -0.34 -30.26 -15.38
CA GLN A 315 0.46 -30.91 -14.35
C GLN A 315 1.23 -29.86 -13.52
N TRP A 316 2.55 -29.99 -13.45
CA TRP A 316 3.45 -29.16 -12.63
C TRP A 316 4.05 -27.98 -13.41
N ILE A 317 3.41 -27.51 -14.49
CA ILE A 317 4.02 -26.49 -15.37
C ILE A 317 4.42 -25.19 -14.66
N MET A 318 3.68 -24.80 -13.62
CA MET A 318 4.03 -23.64 -12.78
C MET A 318 5.37 -23.84 -12.06
N ASN A 319 5.71 -25.09 -11.73
CA ASN A 319 6.99 -25.53 -11.18
C ASN A 319 7.54 -24.61 -10.06
N LEU A 320 6.67 -24.24 -9.12
CA LEU A 320 7.00 -23.31 -8.05
C LEU A 320 7.05 -24.03 -6.69
N PRO A 321 8.24 -24.47 -6.24
CA PRO A 321 8.40 -24.98 -4.88
C PRO A 321 8.21 -23.85 -3.86
N VAL A 322 7.45 -24.12 -2.80
CA VAL A 322 7.21 -23.17 -1.70
C VAL A 322 8.38 -23.23 -0.74
N GLN A 323 9.30 -22.27 -0.85
CA GLN A 323 10.48 -22.16 0.02
C GLN A 323 10.43 -20.86 0.81
N GLY A 324 10.80 -20.92 2.08
CA GLY A 324 10.78 -19.78 2.97
C GLY A 324 12.01 -18.87 2.79
N TRP A 325 12.01 -17.69 3.39
CA TRP A 325 10.96 -17.17 4.26
C TRP A 325 10.03 -16.23 3.47
N ASN A 326 8.72 -16.46 3.59
CA ASN A 326 7.65 -15.67 2.99
C ASN A 326 6.32 -15.90 3.75
N GLU A 327 5.17 -15.56 3.18
CA GLU A 327 3.83 -15.66 3.75
C GLU A 327 3.31 -17.09 3.98
N CYS A 328 3.97 -18.12 3.43
CA CYS A 328 3.42 -19.46 3.25
C CYS A 328 3.73 -20.46 4.38
N LEU A 329 4.15 -20.00 5.57
CA LEU A 329 4.47 -20.88 6.70
C LEU A 329 3.30 -21.81 7.07
N ILE A 330 2.07 -21.27 7.07
CA ILE A 330 0.84 -22.00 7.41
C ILE A 330 0.58 -23.18 6.48
N THR A 331 1.02 -23.11 5.22
CA THR A 331 0.90 -24.22 4.25
C THR A 331 1.61 -25.47 4.76
N TYR A 332 2.83 -25.31 5.30
CA TYR A 332 3.59 -26.43 5.87
C TYR A 332 3.02 -26.91 7.20
N ILE A 333 2.57 -25.98 8.06
CA ILE A 333 1.91 -26.33 9.33
C ILE A 333 0.67 -27.19 9.06
N LEU A 334 -0.22 -26.75 8.17
CA LEU A 334 -1.44 -27.49 7.83
C LEU A 334 -1.14 -28.83 7.16
N ALA A 335 -0.18 -28.87 6.22
CA ALA A 335 0.23 -30.12 5.60
C ALA A 335 0.75 -31.14 6.64
N ALA A 336 1.53 -30.71 7.63
CA ALA A 336 2.01 -31.58 8.70
C ALA A 336 0.92 -31.95 9.73
N SER A 337 -0.17 -31.17 9.78
CA SER A 337 -1.31 -31.39 10.67
C SER A 337 -2.33 -32.38 10.09
N SER A 338 -2.30 -32.65 8.79
CA SER A 338 -3.26 -33.56 8.16
C SER A 338 -3.04 -35.02 8.60
N ALA A 339 -4.11 -35.66 9.08
CA ALA A 339 -4.10 -37.07 9.47
C ALA A 339 -4.39 -38.02 8.29
N THR A 340 -4.89 -37.51 7.16
CA THR A 340 -5.22 -38.29 5.97
C THR A 340 -4.15 -38.19 4.89
N HIS A 341 -3.58 -37.00 4.72
CA HIS A 341 -2.67 -36.65 3.63
C HIS A 341 -1.48 -35.83 4.15
N GLY A 342 -0.88 -36.29 5.26
CA GLY A 342 0.17 -35.57 5.96
C GLY A 342 1.54 -35.60 5.28
N ILE A 343 2.41 -34.65 5.64
CA ILE A 343 3.82 -34.63 5.21
C ILE A 343 4.78 -34.98 6.36
N PRO A 344 5.92 -35.64 6.07
CA PRO A 344 6.98 -35.82 7.06
C PRO A 344 7.73 -34.51 7.34
N GLN A 345 8.35 -34.40 8.52
CA GLN A 345 9.17 -33.25 8.92
C GLN A 345 10.28 -32.91 7.90
N SER A 346 10.79 -33.89 7.17
CA SER A 346 11.80 -33.67 6.13
C SER A 346 11.35 -32.74 5.01
N VAL A 347 10.05 -32.67 4.72
CA VAL A 347 9.47 -31.75 3.72
C VAL A 347 9.58 -30.30 4.22
N TYR A 348 9.36 -30.07 5.51
CA TYR A 348 9.54 -28.75 6.12
C TYR A 348 11.02 -28.36 6.20
N ALA A 349 11.88 -29.25 6.73
CA ALA A 349 13.29 -28.94 6.92
C ALA A 349 14.06 -28.74 5.60
N ASN A 350 13.77 -29.54 4.58
CA ASN A 350 14.50 -29.49 3.31
C ASN A 350 13.79 -28.67 2.21
N GLY A 351 12.51 -28.33 2.40
CA GLY A 351 11.72 -27.53 1.47
C GLY A 351 11.53 -26.11 1.95
N TRP A 352 10.78 -25.94 3.05
CA TRP A 352 10.51 -24.62 3.63
C TRP A 352 11.78 -23.94 4.14
N ALA A 353 12.51 -24.61 5.03
CA ALA A 353 13.67 -24.05 5.71
C ALA A 353 14.98 -24.07 4.87
N SER A 354 14.87 -24.27 3.56
CA SER A 354 16.01 -24.36 2.63
C SER A 354 16.08 -23.23 1.60
N GLY A 355 15.12 -22.30 1.61
CA GLY A 355 15.12 -21.19 0.66
C GLY A 355 16.33 -20.27 0.84
N SER A 356 16.78 -19.68 -0.26
CA SER A 356 18.04 -18.91 -0.32
C SER A 356 18.05 -17.66 0.58
N SER A 357 16.88 -17.15 0.94
CA SER A 357 16.68 -16.02 1.85
C SER A 357 15.95 -16.41 3.13
N PHE A 358 15.95 -17.70 3.49
CA PHE A 358 15.28 -18.19 4.70
C PHE A 358 15.92 -17.60 5.95
N LEU A 359 17.20 -17.91 6.22
CA LEU A 359 17.96 -17.35 7.34
C LEU A 359 18.49 -15.97 6.98
N ASN A 360 18.21 -14.97 7.81
CA ASN A 360 18.71 -13.60 7.65
C ASN A 360 19.75 -13.27 8.72
N GLY A 361 19.31 -13.12 9.98
CA GLY A 361 20.15 -12.82 11.13
C GLY A 361 20.74 -11.40 11.19
N ASN A 362 20.56 -10.55 10.17
CA ASN A 362 21.11 -9.20 10.13
C ASN A 362 20.29 -8.20 10.96
N ALA A 363 20.91 -7.08 11.33
CA ALA A 363 20.25 -5.98 12.01
C ALA A 363 19.90 -4.83 11.05
N TYR A 364 18.68 -4.32 11.12
CA TYR A 364 18.19 -3.16 10.38
C TYR A 364 17.53 -2.20 11.35
N TYR A 365 17.90 -0.92 11.33
CA TYR A 365 17.41 0.07 12.30
C TYR A 365 17.56 -0.39 13.77
N SER A 366 18.63 -1.14 14.08
CA SER A 366 18.90 -1.77 15.38
C SER A 366 18.01 -2.97 15.75
N TYR A 367 17.16 -3.45 14.85
CA TYR A 367 16.35 -4.65 15.03
C TYR A 367 16.96 -5.82 14.28
N GLN A 368 17.28 -6.90 14.99
CA GLN A 368 17.74 -8.13 14.37
C GLN A 368 16.56 -8.86 13.72
N LEU A 369 16.63 -9.14 12.42
CA LEU A 369 15.61 -9.88 11.70
C LEU A 369 16.04 -11.36 11.56
N PRO A 370 15.37 -12.32 12.23
CA PRO A 370 15.76 -13.73 12.17
C PRO A 370 15.69 -14.32 10.75
N LEU A 371 14.56 -14.14 10.06
CA LEU A 371 14.24 -14.79 8.79
C LEU A 371 13.85 -13.77 7.71
N GLY A 372 14.04 -14.14 6.44
CA GLY A 372 13.53 -13.38 5.30
C GLY A 372 14.58 -12.61 4.50
N PRO A 373 14.16 -12.00 3.38
CA PRO A 373 15.04 -11.16 2.58
C PRO A 373 15.52 -9.92 3.36
N SER A 374 16.43 -9.16 2.76
CA SER A 374 16.88 -7.90 3.34
C SER A 374 15.69 -6.98 3.66
N LEU A 375 15.68 -6.40 4.87
CA LEU A 375 14.57 -5.59 5.39
C LEU A 375 13.20 -6.32 5.48
N GLY A 376 13.17 -7.66 5.34
CA GLY A 376 12.02 -8.52 5.63
C GLY A 376 10.99 -8.72 4.49
N GLY A 377 10.96 -7.83 3.51
CA GLY A 377 10.01 -7.90 2.39
C GLY A 377 8.69 -7.15 2.67
N PRO A 378 7.62 -7.45 1.92
CA PRO A 378 6.29 -6.90 2.17
C PRO A 378 5.73 -7.34 3.53
N LEU A 379 5.07 -6.43 4.25
CA LEU A 379 4.74 -6.69 5.66
C LEU A 379 3.70 -7.81 5.87
N PHE A 380 2.90 -8.14 4.85
CA PHE A 380 1.94 -9.25 4.92
C PHE A 380 2.58 -10.62 5.19
N PHE A 381 3.89 -10.77 4.97
CA PHE A 381 4.65 -11.97 5.38
C PHE A 381 4.57 -12.24 6.89
N SER A 382 4.33 -11.20 7.69
CA SER A 382 4.13 -11.30 9.15
C SER A 382 2.66 -11.34 9.55
N HIS A 383 1.72 -11.39 8.59
CA HIS A 383 0.28 -11.40 8.85
C HIS A 383 -0.36 -12.73 8.49
N TYR A 384 -0.32 -13.19 7.23
CA TYR A 384 -1.25 -14.20 6.71
C TYR A 384 -1.16 -15.54 7.45
N SER A 385 0.05 -16.06 7.65
CA SER A 385 0.26 -17.29 8.42
C SER A 385 -0.07 -17.13 9.92
N PHE A 386 -0.06 -15.91 10.44
CA PHE A 386 -0.22 -15.58 11.86
C PHE A 386 -1.61 -15.05 12.21
N LEU A 387 -2.58 -15.15 11.30
CA LEU A 387 -3.98 -14.83 11.60
C LEU A 387 -4.57 -15.84 12.61
N GLY A 388 -4.22 -17.12 12.45
CA GLY A 388 -4.59 -18.21 13.34
C GLY A 388 -3.43 -18.74 14.17
N VAL A 389 -2.23 -18.87 13.60
CA VAL A 389 -1.05 -19.31 14.35
C VAL A 389 -0.62 -18.19 15.28
N ASN A 390 -0.57 -18.46 16.58
CA ASN A 390 -0.14 -17.48 17.56
C ASN A 390 1.40 -17.38 17.59
N PRO A 391 2.01 -16.25 17.22
CA PRO A 391 3.47 -16.11 17.25
C PRO A 391 4.03 -15.93 18.67
N ASN A 392 3.18 -15.62 19.66
CA ASN A 392 3.63 -15.32 21.03
C ASN A 392 4.14 -16.58 21.74
N GLY A 393 5.44 -16.60 22.04
CA GLY A 393 6.12 -17.76 22.62
C GLY A 393 6.32 -18.92 21.64
N LEU A 394 5.95 -18.76 20.37
CA LEU A 394 6.17 -19.76 19.33
C LEU A 394 7.62 -19.71 18.85
N SER A 395 8.26 -20.87 18.80
CA SER A 395 9.62 -21.03 18.29
C SER A 395 9.83 -22.41 17.70
N ASP A 396 10.81 -22.55 16.83
CA ASP A 396 11.32 -23.83 16.35
C ASP A 396 12.86 -23.79 16.31
N ALA A 397 13.48 -24.68 15.54
CA ALA A 397 14.93 -24.73 15.37
C ALA A 397 15.53 -23.49 14.67
N TYR A 398 14.71 -22.66 14.02
CA TYR A 398 15.15 -21.59 13.13
C TYR A 398 14.88 -20.20 13.69
N ALA A 399 13.75 -19.98 14.36
CA ALA A 399 13.40 -18.64 14.85
C ALA A 399 12.48 -18.63 16.08
N ASN A 400 12.52 -17.50 16.79
CA ASN A 400 11.43 -17.07 17.66
C ASN A 400 10.47 -16.20 16.85
N TYR A 401 9.22 -16.64 16.70
CA TYR A 401 8.28 -16.02 15.76
C TYR A 401 7.69 -14.71 16.28
N SER A 402 7.60 -14.52 17.60
CA SER A 402 7.26 -13.21 18.20
C SER A 402 8.32 -12.16 17.88
N THR A 403 9.61 -12.55 17.93
CA THR A 403 10.73 -11.68 17.52
C THR A 403 10.67 -11.40 16.02
N GLN A 404 10.40 -12.43 15.20
CA GLN A 404 10.29 -12.27 13.74
C GLN A 404 9.21 -11.26 13.35
N THR A 405 7.97 -11.43 13.84
CA THR A 405 6.86 -10.55 13.44
C THR A 405 7.04 -9.14 13.98
N THR A 406 7.49 -9.00 15.23
CA THR A 406 7.72 -7.68 15.86
C THR A 406 8.83 -6.90 15.16
N ASN A 407 9.98 -7.53 14.92
CA ASN A 407 11.10 -6.84 14.30
C ASN A 407 10.84 -6.53 12.83
N HIS A 408 10.14 -7.40 12.08
CA HIS A 408 9.75 -7.08 10.71
C HIS A 408 8.81 -5.85 10.66
N SER A 409 7.81 -5.77 11.54
CA SER A 409 6.94 -4.60 11.65
C SER A 409 7.70 -3.32 12.02
N LEU A 410 8.61 -3.38 13.00
CA LEU A 410 9.42 -2.24 13.41
C LEU A 410 10.41 -1.78 12.33
N ILE A 411 11.00 -2.70 11.56
CA ILE A 411 11.87 -2.37 10.42
C ILE A 411 11.09 -1.64 9.32
N ASN A 412 9.87 -2.11 9.01
CA ASN A 412 8.99 -1.45 8.03
C ASN A 412 8.59 -0.04 8.51
N TYR A 413 8.21 0.09 9.79
CA TYR A 413 7.90 1.36 10.44
C TYR A 413 9.09 2.34 10.40
N GLU A 414 10.28 1.93 10.87
CA GLU A 414 11.45 2.80 10.91
C GLU A 414 11.93 3.19 9.51
N TYR A 415 11.81 2.32 8.50
CA TYR A 415 12.07 2.69 7.11
C TYR A 415 11.14 3.82 6.64
N CYS A 416 9.83 3.69 6.84
CA CYS A 416 8.86 4.72 6.45
C CYS A 416 9.09 6.03 7.22
N LYS A 417 9.39 5.95 8.51
CA LYS A 417 9.67 7.11 9.36
C LYS A 417 10.97 7.82 8.96
N ALA A 418 12.02 7.07 8.61
CA ALA A 418 13.28 7.62 8.11
C ALA A 418 13.13 8.22 6.70
N ASN A 419 12.21 7.68 5.90
CA ASN A 419 11.82 8.16 4.57
C ASN A 419 13.04 8.47 3.66
N PRO A 420 13.91 7.49 3.38
CA PRO A 420 15.14 7.74 2.62
C PRO A 420 14.89 8.25 1.19
N ARG A 421 13.71 7.95 0.62
CA ARG A 421 13.27 8.40 -0.71
C ARG A 421 12.56 9.75 -0.71
N ARG A 422 12.33 10.35 0.47
CA ARG A 422 11.67 11.66 0.65
C ARG A 422 10.27 11.71 0.03
N TRP A 423 9.51 10.63 0.14
CA TRP A 423 8.10 10.60 -0.26
C TRP A 423 7.28 11.54 0.63
N TYR A 424 6.41 12.32 0.02
CA TYR A 424 5.59 13.26 0.80
C TYR A 424 4.50 12.47 1.53
N GLY A 425 4.34 12.72 2.83
CA GLY A 425 3.36 12.08 3.69
C GLY A 425 3.94 10.99 4.61
N TYR A 426 5.02 10.32 4.21
CA TYR A 426 5.67 9.28 5.02
C TYR A 426 6.14 9.88 6.35
N SER A 427 5.78 9.23 7.45
CA SER A 427 6.05 9.71 8.81
C SER A 427 5.84 8.62 9.86
N ASP A 428 6.08 8.94 11.12
CA ASP A 428 5.74 8.10 12.27
C ASP A 428 4.21 7.85 12.45
N SER A 429 3.37 8.52 11.67
CA SER A 429 1.91 8.42 11.67
C SER A 429 1.36 7.94 10.32
N CYS A 430 2.21 7.78 9.30
CA CYS A 430 1.81 7.34 7.97
C CYS A 430 2.90 6.41 7.43
N TRP A 431 2.75 5.13 7.75
CA TRP A 431 3.71 4.07 7.46
C TRP A 431 2.96 2.80 7.06
N GLY A 432 3.70 1.85 6.49
CA GLY A 432 3.18 0.54 6.13
C GLY A 432 3.35 0.23 4.65
N LEU A 433 4.38 -0.55 4.32
CA LEU A 433 4.66 -1.05 2.98
C LEU A 433 4.32 -2.54 2.90
N THR A 434 3.37 -2.88 2.03
CA THR A 434 2.98 -4.26 1.74
C THR A 434 2.52 -4.37 0.28
N ALA A 435 2.23 -5.58 -0.19
CA ALA A 435 1.62 -5.75 -1.49
C ALA A 435 0.21 -5.13 -1.52
N SER A 436 -0.09 -4.33 -2.53
CA SER A 436 -1.36 -3.61 -2.68
C SER A 436 -1.52 -3.06 -4.09
N ASP A 437 -2.70 -2.50 -4.39
CA ASP A 437 -2.91 -1.66 -5.56
C ASP A 437 -1.98 -0.45 -5.56
N ILE A 438 -1.62 -0.01 -6.76
CA ILE A 438 -0.87 1.22 -7.04
C ILE A 438 -1.60 1.99 -8.14
N GLN A 439 -1.16 3.22 -8.42
CA GLN A 439 -1.70 3.94 -9.56
C GLN A 439 -1.45 3.14 -10.86
N ASN A 440 -2.54 2.66 -11.47
CA ASN A 440 -2.54 1.86 -12.70
C ASN A 440 -1.92 0.45 -12.60
N GLY A 441 -1.91 -0.17 -11.42
CA GLY A 441 -1.40 -1.55 -11.30
C GLY A 441 -1.46 -2.10 -9.89
N TYR A 442 -0.61 -3.09 -9.64
CA TYR A 442 -0.40 -3.73 -8.36
C TYR A 442 1.10 -3.99 -8.16
N THR A 443 1.63 -3.86 -6.95
CA THR A 443 3.02 -4.21 -6.66
C THR A 443 3.21 -4.72 -5.24
N ALA A 444 4.24 -5.55 -5.04
CA ALA A 444 4.67 -6.01 -3.73
C ALA A 444 5.54 -4.94 -3.04
N SER A 445 4.92 -3.88 -2.51
CA SER A 445 5.66 -2.80 -1.84
C SER A 445 6.34 -3.31 -0.59
N SER A 446 7.58 -2.87 -0.37
CA SER A 446 8.42 -3.23 0.77
C SER A 446 9.50 -2.16 0.96
N PRO A 447 10.26 -2.15 2.07
CA PRO A 447 11.41 -1.25 2.22
C PRO A 447 12.43 -1.33 1.07
N THR A 448 12.54 -2.48 0.39
CA THR A 448 13.40 -2.67 -0.79
C THR A 448 12.71 -2.40 -2.12
N ASN A 449 11.38 -2.27 -2.15
CA ASN A 449 10.56 -1.95 -3.32
C ASN A 449 9.58 -0.83 -2.96
N ASP A 450 10.13 0.30 -2.52
CA ASP A 450 9.35 1.45 -2.10
C ASP A 450 9.11 2.40 -3.29
N ILE A 451 7.84 2.53 -3.66
CA ILE A 451 7.33 3.37 -4.75
C ILE A 451 6.46 4.54 -4.25
N GLY A 452 6.48 4.87 -2.95
CA GLY A 452 5.73 6.00 -2.40
C GLY A 452 4.26 5.72 -2.09
N VAL A 453 3.84 4.44 -2.10
CA VAL A 453 2.46 4.00 -1.80
C VAL A 453 2.40 3.39 -0.40
N ILE A 454 1.43 3.82 0.41
CA ILE A 454 1.12 3.28 1.74
C ILE A 454 -0.16 2.45 1.65
N ALA A 455 -0.12 1.26 2.24
CA ALA A 455 -1.29 0.38 2.37
C ALA A 455 -1.72 0.32 3.84
N PRO A 456 -2.93 0.79 4.21
CA PRO A 456 -3.39 0.82 5.61
C PRO A 456 -3.29 -0.55 6.31
N THR A 457 -3.54 -1.64 5.59
CA THR A 457 -3.46 -2.99 6.15
C THR A 457 -2.10 -3.32 6.75
N ALA A 458 -0.99 -2.81 6.21
CA ALA A 458 0.34 -3.13 6.69
C ALA A 458 0.53 -2.70 8.17
N ALA A 459 0.17 -1.44 8.47
CA ALA A 459 0.27 -0.90 9.82
C ALA A 459 -0.85 -1.44 10.72
N ILE A 460 -2.10 -1.48 10.24
CA ILE A 460 -3.26 -1.89 11.06
C ILE A 460 -3.16 -3.38 11.41
N SER A 461 -2.80 -4.25 10.47
CA SER A 461 -2.66 -5.69 10.74
C SER A 461 -1.42 -6.03 11.58
N SER A 462 -0.53 -5.07 11.81
CA SER A 462 0.61 -5.21 12.73
C SER A 462 0.28 -4.80 14.19
N LEU A 463 -0.98 -4.48 14.51
CA LEU A 463 -1.39 -4.03 15.85
C LEU A 463 -0.95 -4.94 17.00
N PRO A 464 -1.01 -6.29 16.88
CA PRO A 464 -0.52 -7.16 17.95
C PRO A 464 0.99 -7.11 18.19
N TYR A 465 1.76 -6.56 17.25
CA TYR A 465 3.23 -6.53 17.30
C TYR A 465 3.76 -5.14 17.64
N THR A 466 3.15 -4.09 17.08
CA THR A 466 3.55 -2.69 17.23
C THR A 466 2.34 -1.81 17.61
N PRO A 467 1.69 -2.06 18.77
CA PRO A 467 0.40 -1.43 19.08
C PRO A 467 0.47 0.09 19.14
N VAL A 468 1.60 0.67 19.58
CA VAL A 468 1.76 2.13 19.69
C VAL A 468 1.84 2.76 18.30
N GLU A 469 2.69 2.22 17.43
CA GLU A 469 2.93 2.70 16.07
C GLU A 469 1.71 2.46 15.17
N SER A 470 1.08 1.30 15.29
CA SER A 470 -0.13 0.92 14.53
C SER A 470 -1.34 1.75 14.94
N MET A 471 -1.54 2.02 16.24
CA MET A 471 -2.62 2.91 16.69
C MET A 471 -2.38 4.35 16.24
N LYS A 472 -1.13 4.81 16.20
CA LYS A 472 -0.79 6.15 15.69
C LYS A 472 -1.12 6.28 14.21
N ALA A 473 -0.77 5.28 13.40
CA ALA A 473 -1.14 5.22 11.99
C ALA A 473 -2.66 5.14 11.79
N LEU A 474 -3.34 4.27 12.53
CA LEU A 474 -4.80 4.15 12.46
C LEU A 474 -5.51 5.48 12.74
N LYS A 475 -5.08 6.22 13.75
CA LYS A 475 -5.64 7.54 14.09
C LYS A 475 -5.40 8.55 12.97
N PHE A 476 -4.22 8.56 12.36
CA PHE A 476 -3.95 9.43 11.22
C PHE A 476 -4.81 9.06 10.01
N PHE A 477 -4.92 7.77 9.68
CA PHE A 477 -5.75 7.30 8.58
C PHE A 477 -7.22 7.65 8.78
N TYR A 478 -7.76 7.42 9.98
CA TYR A 478 -9.17 7.68 10.28
C TYR A 478 -9.47 9.16 10.45
N TYR A 479 -8.74 9.86 11.33
CA TYR A 479 -9.07 11.23 11.69
C TYR A 479 -8.51 12.26 10.72
N THR A 480 -7.30 12.07 10.16
CA THR A 480 -6.67 13.09 9.31
C THR A 480 -6.99 12.89 7.84
N LEU A 481 -6.75 11.68 7.32
CA LEU A 481 -7.05 11.36 5.92
C LEU A 481 -8.50 10.94 5.68
N GLY A 482 -9.26 10.65 6.74
CA GLY A 482 -10.63 10.15 6.78
C GLY A 482 -11.40 10.19 5.46
N ASP A 483 -11.94 11.35 5.09
CA ASP A 483 -12.80 11.55 3.91
C ASP A 483 -12.19 11.12 2.57
N LYS A 484 -10.85 10.99 2.49
CA LYS A 484 -10.14 10.46 1.31
C LYS A 484 -10.07 8.94 1.27
N ILE A 485 -9.80 8.29 2.40
CA ILE A 485 -9.44 6.86 2.42
C ILE A 485 -10.39 5.97 3.22
N TRP A 486 -11.33 6.54 3.99
CA TRP A 486 -12.36 5.79 4.73
C TRP A 486 -13.68 5.82 3.96
N LYS A 487 -14.14 4.69 3.42
CA LYS A 487 -15.39 4.56 2.65
C LYS A 487 -16.24 3.37 3.11
N ASP A 488 -17.04 2.80 2.20
CA ASP A 488 -18.12 1.84 2.47
C ASP A 488 -17.66 0.55 3.15
N TYR A 489 -16.42 0.13 2.89
CA TYR A 489 -15.85 -1.10 3.45
C TYR A 489 -14.62 -0.85 4.33
N GLY A 490 -14.52 0.34 4.92
CA GLY A 490 -13.40 0.72 5.80
C GLY A 490 -12.33 1.50 5.03
N PHE A 491 -11.07 1.22 5.28
CA PHE A 491 -9.97 1.85 4.55
C PHE A 491 -9.86 1.30 3.13
N VAL A 492 -9.67 2.18 2.15
CA VAL A 492 -9.31 1.79 0.77
C VAL A 492 -7.95 1.10 0.77
N ASP A 493 -7.70 0.34 -0.29
CA ASP A 493 -6.57 -0.57 -0.37
C ASP A 493 -5.19 0.10 -0.15
N ALA A 494 -4.97 1.23 -0.81
CA ALA A 494 -3.72 1.97 -0.72
C ALA A 494 -3.88 3.44 -1.14
N PHE A 495 -2.85 4.24 -0.87
CA PHE A 495 -2.78 5.63 -1.30
C PHE A 495 -1.33 6.13 -1.43
N SER A 496 -1.12 7.18 -2.21
CA SER A 496 0.11 7.96 -2.29
C SER A 496 -0.23 9.43 -2.07
N LEU A 497 0.18 9.99 -0.93
CA LEU A 497 0.12 11.44 -0.74
C LEU A 497 1.12 12.15 -1.65
N HIS A 498 2.22 11.49 -2.02
CA HIS A 498 3.20 12.03 -2.94
C HIS A 498 2.58 12.29 -4.32
N ASP A 499 1.77 11.38 -4.84
CA ASP A 499 1.15 11.49 -6.18
C ASP A 499 -0.31 11.98 -6.13
N LEU A 500 -0.83 12.24 -4.93
CA LEU A 500 -2.26 12.53 -4.68
C LEU A 500 -3.19 11.44 -5.24
N TRP A 501 -2.77 10.19 -5.16
CA TRP A 501 -3.53 9.03 -5.59
C TRP A 501 -4.14 8.32 -4.38
N PHE A 502 -5.41 7.93 -4.49
CA PHE A 502 -6.14 7.18 -3.47
C PHE A 502 -6.88 6.06 -4.18
N ALA A 503 -6.72 4.83 -3.73
CA ALA A 503 -7.42 3.69 -4.30
C ALA A 503 -8.94 3.91 -4.24
N ASN A 504 -9.64 3.40 -5.25
CA ASN A 504 -11.10 3.25 -5.25
C ASN A 504 -11.52 1.78 -5.02
N SER A 505 -10.56 0.96 -4.62
CA SER A 505 -10.66 -0.48 -4.42
C SER A 505 -10.54 -0.86 -2.94
N PHE A 506 -11.03 -2.05 -2.67
CA PHE A 506 -10.83 -2.84 -1.47
C PHE A 506 -10.52 -4.26 -1.93
N LEU A 507 -9.53 -4.91 -1.32
CA LEU A 507 -9.15 -6.29 -1.62
C LEU A 507 -9.41 -7.19 -0.42
N ALA A 508 -9.90 -8.42 -0.66
CA ALA A 508 -10.24 -9.35 0.42
C ALA A 508 -9.05 -9.63 1.35
N ILE A 509 -7.88 -9.83 0.74
CA ILE A 509 -6.65 -10.19 1.46
C ILE A 509 -6.15 -9.06 2.36
N ASP A 510 -6.39 -7.81 1.97
CA ASP A 510 -5.96 -6.63 2.74
C ASP A 510 -7.00 -6.20 3.78
N GLN A 511 -8.30 -6.37 3.50
CA GLN A 511 -9.38 -6.06 4.45
C GLN A 511 -9.47 -7.09 5.58
N GLY A 512 -9.32 -8.38 5.27
CA GLY A 512 -9.58 -9.47 6.21
C GLY A 512 -8.60 -9.46 7.38
N THR A 513 -7.33 -9.25 7.08
CA THR A 513 -6.25 -9.21 8.07
C THR A 513 -6.44 -8.11 9.11
N GLN A 514 -6.96 -6.94 8.71
CA GLN A 514 -7.22 -5.83 9.63
C GLN A 514 -8.23 -6.24 10.72
N ILE A 515 -9.34 -6.89 10.34
CA ILE A 515 -10.37 -7.33 11.31
C ILE A 515 -9.78 -8.33 12.31
N ILE A 516 -9.06 -9.32 11.77
CA ILE A 516 -8.55 -10.47 12.52
C ILE A 516 -7.44 -10.04 13.48
N MET A 517 -6.48 -9.24 13.00
CA MET A 517 -5.34 -8.82 13.81
C MET A 517 -5.73 -7.77 14.85
N ILE A 518 -6.72 -6.91 14.58
CA ILE A 518 -7.33 -6.09 15.63
C ILE A 518 -7.93 -7.00 16.72
N GLU A 519 -8.67 -8.05 16.35
CA GLU A 519 -9.28 -8.93 17.35
C GLU A 519 -8.24 -9.72 18.13
N ASN A 520 -7.21 -10.24 17.48
CA ASN A 520 -6.11 -10.94 18.13
C ASN A 520 -5.36 -10.04 19.12
N TYR A 521 -5.15 -8.76 18.78
CA TYR A 521 -4.63 -7.77 19.72
C TYR A 521 -5.55 -7.57 20.94
N ARG A 522 -6.87 -7.48 20.72
CA ARG A 522 -7.84 -7.15 21.78
C ARG A 522 -8.11 -8.32 22.73
N SER A 523 -8.19 -9.55 22.20
CA SER A 523 -8.67 -10.71 22.95
C SER A 523 -7.93 -12.01 22.65
N GLY A 524 -7.11 -12.06 21.60
CA GLY A 524 -6.50 -13.29 21.10
C GLY A 524 -7.51 -14.30 20.55
N LEU A 525 -8.75 -13.89 20.22
CA LEU A 525 -9.84 -14.82 19.88
C LEU A 525 -9.46 -15.82 18.78
N LEU A 526 -8.94 -15.36 17.64
CA LEU A 526 -8.69 -16.24 16.50
C LEU A 526 -7.47 -17.13 16.74
N TRP A 527 -6.44 -16.61 17.41
CA TRP A 527 -5.33 -17.41 17.92
C TRP A 527 -5.80 -18.53 18.84
N ASN A 528 -6.65 -18.23 19.82
CA ASN A 528 -7.17 -19.21 20.76
C ASN A 528 -8.01 -20.28 20.06
N LEU A 529 -8.85 -19.87 19.10
CA LEU A 529 -9.67 -20.79 18.33
C LEU A 529 -8.80 -21.72 17.47
N PHE A 530 -7.95 -21.18 16.60
CA PHE A 530 -7.14 -21.98 15.69
C PHE A 530 -6.15 -22.90 16.42
N MET A 531 -5.45 -22.39 17.43
CA MET A 531 -4.49 -23.16 18.23
C MET A 531 -5.18 -24.19 19.15
N SER A 532 -6.50 -24.18 19.29
CA SER A 532 -7.25 -25.21 20.01
C SER A 532 -7.49 -26.49 19.20
N CYS A 533 -7.28 -26.45 17.87
CA CYS A 533 -7.41 -27.62 17.00
C CYS A 533 -6.37 -28.70 17.38
N PRO A 534 -6.80 -29.92 17.76
CA PRO A 534 -5.87 -30.98 18.14
C PRO A 534 -4.87 -31.34 17.03
N GLU A 535 -5.32 -31.34 15.78
CA GLU A 535 -4.48 -31.67 14.63
C GLU A 535 -3.39 -30.62 14.39
N ILE A 536 -3.68 -29.34 14.66
CA ILE A 536 -2.72 -28.24 14.51
C ILE A 536 -1.61 -28.34 15.55
N LYS A 537 -1.96 -28.69 16.80
CA LYS A 537 -0.96 -28.93 17.86
C LYS A 537 -0.04 -30.08 17.47
N ALA A 538 -0.61 -31.20 17.03
CA ALA A 538 0.15 -32.36 16.61
C ALA A 538 1.07 -32.06 15.41
N GLY A 539 0.60 -31.29 14.43
CA GLY A 539 1.40 -30.86 13.28
C GLY A 539 2.54 -29.92 13.66
N LEU A 540 2.29 -28.93 14.53
CA LEU A 540 3.34 -28.05 15.05
C LEU A 540 4.41 -28.85 15.80
N GLN A 541 4.01 -29.77 16.69
CA GLN A 541 4.93 -30.64 17.42
C GLN A 541 5.75 -31.53 16.47
N SER A 542 5.13 -32.11 15.43
CA SER A 542 5.82 -32.97 14.47
C SER A 542 6.85 -32.22 13.62
N LEU A 543 6.65 -30.91 13.43
CA LEU A 543 7.61 -30.02 12.78
C LEU A 543 8.73 -29.55 13.72
N GLY A 544 8.60 -29.75 15.04
CA GLY A 544 9.57 -29.32 16.05
C GLY A 544 9.31 -27.92 16.62
N PHE A 545 8.10 -27.39 16.45
CA PHE A 545 7.69 -26.16 17.11
C PHE A 545 7.46 -26.37 18.61
N ASN A 546 7.69 -25.31 19.37
CA ASN A 546 7.41 -25.20 20.80
C ASN A 546 6.64 -23.91 21.05
N ALA A 547 5.61 -23.97 21.89
CA ALA A 547 4.87 -22.81 22.37
C ALA A 547 4.17 -23.15 23.71
N PRO A 548 3.75 -22.16 24.50
CA PRO A 548 2.90 -22.40 25.67
C PRO A 548 1.61 -23.14 25.28
N GLY A 549 1.37 -24.31 25.88
CA GLY A 549 0.15 -25.10 25.66
C GLY A 549 0.12 -25.90 24.35
N LEU A 550 1.27 -26.01 23.67
CA LEU A 550 1.48 -26.94 22.56
C LEU A 550 1.69 -28.37 23.07
#